data_AF-A0A077Z1B6-F1
#
_entry.id   AF-A0A077Z1B6-F1
#
_cell.length_a   1.000
_cell.length_b   1.000
_cell.length_c   1.000
_cell.angle_alpha   90.00
_cell.angle_beta   90.00
_cell.angle_gamma   90.00
#
_symmetry.space_group_name_H-M   'P 1'
#
loop_
_entity.id
_entity.type
_entity.pdbx_description
1 polymer ?
#
loop_
_entity_poly.entity_id
_entity_poly.type
_entity_poly.pdbx_seq_one_letter_code
_entity_poly.pdbx_strand_id
1 'polypeptide(L)' 'MTQRSYEAGFKLEVVEMAKESNNAQAARKYRITRKMVTDWRKQEEALKMMPKEQCARRSGIDSCPELENSLAE' A
#
# COMPACT_ATOMS: atom_id res chain seq x y z
N MET A 1 -12.13 12.61 -3.19
CA MET A 1 -11.65 11.36 -3.82
C MET A 1 -11.29 10.39 -2.71
N THR A 2 -11.98 9.26 -2.59
CA THR A 2 -11.63 8.22 -1.61
C THR A 2 -10.35 7.51 -2.06
N GLN A 3 -9.34 7.48 -1.19
CA GLN A 3 -8.13 6.70 -1.45
C GLN A 3 -8.49 5.22 -1.41
N ARG A 4 -8.35 4.53 -2.54
CA ARG A 4 -8.50 3.08 -2.57
C ARG A 4 -7.28 2.45 -1.92
N SER A 5 -7.53 1.56 -0.97
CA SER A 5 -6.52 0.65 -0.44
C SER A 5 -6.24 -0.42 -1.49
N TYR A 6 -4.96 -0.73 -1.68
CA TYR A 6 -4.51 -1.81 -2.54
C TYR A 6 -3.50 -2.64 -1.76
N GLU A 7 -3.59 -3.95 -1.93
CA GLU A 7 -2.64 -4.92 -1.40
C GLU A 7 -1.24 -4.68 -1.95
N ALA A 8 -0.22 -5.01 -1.17
CA ALA A 8 1.17 -4.85 -1.59
C ALA A 8 1.48 -5.73 -2.81
N GLY A 9 0.93 -6.95 -2.87
CA GLY A 9 1.07 -7.86 -4.01
C GLY A 9 0.56 -7.25 -5.31
N PHE A 10 -0.65 -6.68 -5.28
CA PHE A 10 -1.22 -6.00 -6.44
C PHE A 10 -0.35 -4.82 -6.91
N LYS A 11 0.16 -4.01 -5.98
CA LYS A 11 1.04 -2.87 -6.32
C LYS A 11 2.32 -3.33 -7.02
N LEU A 12 2.88 -4.46 -6.61
CA LEU A 12 4.08 -5.04 -7.24
C LEU A 12 3.80 -5.52 -8.67
N GLU A 13 2.68 -6.19 -8.90
CA GLU A 13 2.26 -6.63 -10.25
C GLU A 13 2.09 -5.43 -11.21
N VAL A 14 1.50 -4.34 -10.72
CA VAL A 14 1.39 -3.10 -11.50
C VAL A 14 2.77 -2.51 -11.81
N VAL A 15 3.70 -2.53 -10.84
CA VAL A 15 5.06 -2.02 -11.02
C VAL A 15 5.85 -2.83 -12.04
N GLU A 16 5.74 -4.16 -12.01
CA GLU A 16 6.35 -5.08 -12.98
C GLU A 16 5.86 -4.77 -14.39
N MET A 17 4.54 -4.67 -14.59
CA MET A 17 3.96 -4.30 -15.88
C MET A 17 4.40 -2.91 -16.38
N ALA A 18 4.57 -1.96 -15.46
CA ALA A 18 5.02 -0.62 -15.78
C ALA A 18 6.51 -0.56 -16.16
N LYS A 19 7.32 -1.52 -15.71
CA LYS A 19 8.72 -1.69 -16.12
C LYS A 19 8.84 -2.31 -17.51
N GLU A 20 7.99 -3.29 -17.83
CA GLU A 20 8.00 -3.96 -19.14
C GLU A 20 7.52 -3.05 -20.27
N SER A 21 6.52 -2.21 -19.99
CA SER A 21 5.87 -1.36 -20.99
C SER A 21 6.11 0.13 -20.70
N ASN A 22 5.11 0.82 -20.14
CA ASN A 22 5.27 2.13 -19.54
C ASN A 22 4.21 2.38 -18.45
N ASN A 23 4.40 3.44 -17.65
CA ASN A 23 3.49 3.78 -16.55
C ASN A 23 2.06 4.14 -17.02
N ALA A 24 1.90 4.75 -18.20
CA ALA A 24 0.60 5.10 -18.77
C ALA A 24 -0.17 3.85 -19.25
N GLN A 25 0.50 2.84 -19.81
CA GLN A 25 -0.13 1.60 -20.22
C GLN A 25 -0.61 0.80 -19.01
N ALA A 26 0.23 0.67 -17.96
CA ALA A 26 -0.17 0.05 -16.71
C ALA A 26 -1.36 0.77 -16.06
N ALA A 27 -1.32 2.11 -16.00
CA ALA A 27 -2.43 2.90 -15.48
C ALA A 27 -3.75 2.67 -16.24
N ARG A 28 -3.69 2.57 -17.58
CA ARG A 28 -4.86 2.27 -18.41
C ARG A 28 -5.38 0.86 -18.17
N LYS A 29 -4.50 -0.14 -18.09
CA LYS A 29 -4.89 -1.54 -17.89
C LYS A 29 -5.56 -1.77 -16.54
N TYR A 30 -4.95 -1.27 -15.47
CA TYR A 30 -5.46 -1.45 -14.09
C TYR A 30 -6.48 -0.39 -13.66
N ARG A 31 -6.81 0.57 -14.55
CA ARG A 31 -7.71 1.70 -14.26
C ARG A 31 -7.32 2.49 -13.00
N ILE A 32 -6.02 2.68 -12.80
CA ILE A 32 -5.45 3.48 -11.72
C ILE A 32 -4.85 4.77 -12.27
N THR A 33 -4.55 5.72 -11.40
CA THR A 33 -3.92 6.97 -11.84
C THR A 33 -2.43 6.75 -12.12
N ARG A 34 -1.90 7.42 -13.16
CA ARG A 34 -0.46 7.38 -13.50
C ARG A 34 0.43 7.78 -12.33
N LYS A 35 -0.05 8.69 -11.47
CA LYS A 35 0.65 9.12 -10.26
C LYS A 35 0.91 7.96 -9.30
N MET A 36 -0.11 7.12 -9.07
CA MET A 36 0.02 5.95 -8.20
C MET A 36 1.07 4.96 -8.70
N VAL A 37 1.10 4.70 -10.02
CA VAL A 37 2.11 3.83 -10.63
C VAL A 37 3.52 4.38 -10.39
N THR A 38 3.71 5.68 -10.61
CA THR A 38 4.99 6.35 -10.37
C THR A 38 5.41 6.29 -8.91
N ASP A 39 4.48 6.56 -7.99
CA ASP A 39 4.75 6.53 -6.55
C ASP A 39 5.10 5.09 -6.09
N TRP A 40 4.37 4.08 -6.58
CA TRP A 40 4.66 2.68 -6.28
C TRP A 40 6.00 2.21 -6.84
N ARG A 41 6.41 2.70 -8.02
CA ARG A 41 7.76 2.43 -8.56
C ARG A 41 8.85 3.01 -7.65
N LYS A 42 8.65 4.21 -7.10
CA LYS A 42 9.58 4.79 -6.12
C LYS A 42 9.59 4.01 -4.80
N GLN A 43 8.47 3.41 -4.44
CA GLN A 43 8.28 2.65 -3.20
C GLN A 43 8.47 1.14 -3.39
N GLU A 44 8.96 0.67 -4.54
CA GLU A 44 9.02 -0.75 -4.89
C GLU A 44 9.76 -1.58 -3.84
N GLU A 45 10.95 -1.14 -3.44
CA GLU A 45 11.77 -1.82 -2.42
C GLU A 45 11.00 -1.96 -1.10
N ALA A 46 10.31 -0.89 -0.71
CA ALA A 46 9.54 -0.88 0.51
C ALA A 46 8.20 -1.63 0.40
N LEU A 47 7.72 -1.94 -0.82
CA LEU A 47 6.60 -2.85 -1.07
C LEU A 47 7.05 -4.31 -1.03
N LYS A 48 8.27 -4.62 -1.50
CA LYS A 48 8.85 -5.97 -1.41
C LYS A 48 9.08 -6.42 0.03
N MET A 49 9.40 -5.48 0.93
CA MET A 49 9.55 -5.77 2.36
C MET A 49 8.22 -5.98 3.08
N MET A 50 7.08 -5.59 2.49
CA MET A 50 5.78 -5.77 3.10
C MET A 50 5.20 -7.16 2.80
N PRO A 51 4.43 -7.75 3.74
CA PRO A 51 3.63 -8.93 3.44
C PRO A 51 2.64 -8.61 2.32
N LYS A 52 2.47 -9.54 1.36
CA LYS A 52 1.70 -9.33 0.13
C LYS A 52 0.25 -8.89 0.38
N GLU A 53 -0.39 -9.47 1.39
CA GLU A 53 -1.79 -9.22 1.77
C GLU A 53 -1.96 -7.91 2.57
N GLN A 54 -0.86 -7.30 3.03
CA GLN A 54 -0.94 -6.12 3.88
C GLN A 54 -1.13 -4.84 3.05
N CYS A 55 -2.25 -4.16 3.28
CA CYS A 55 -2.58 -2.91 2.57
C CYS A 55 -1.92 -1.66 3.16
N ALA A 56 -1.51 -1.69 4.44
CA ALA A 56 -1.00 -0.55 5.20
C ALA A 56 0.11 -0.96 6.17
N ARG A 57 1.10 -0.09 6.39
CA ARG A 57 2.19 -0.30 7.36
C ARG A 57 1.75 -0.05 8.81
N ARG A 58 0.56 -0.53 9.17
CA ARG A 58 0.10 -0.48 10.55
C ARG A 58 0.65 -1.71 11.26
N SER A 59 1.61 -1.48 12.13
CA SER A 59 2.00 -2.39 13.19
C SER A 59 1.30 -1.91 14.45
N GLY A 60 0.61 -2.80 15.15
CA GLY A 60 0.10 -2.52 16.48
C GLY A 60 -1.41 -2.64 16.57
N ILE A 61 -1.85 -3.54 17.45
CA ILE A 61 -3.08 -3.38 18.20
C ILE A 61 -3.01 -2.02 18.86
N ASP A 62 -4.07 -1.22 18.73
CA ASP A 62 -4.26 0.01 19.48
C ASP A 62 -4.46 -0.38 20.96
N SER A 63 -3.37 -0.74 21.62
CA SER A 63 -3.34 -0.90 23.06
C SER A 63 -2.95 0.47 23.57
N CYS A 64 -3.96 1.24 23.96
CA CYS A 64 -3.83 2.40 24.82
C CYS A 64 -4.04 1.92 26.28
N PRO A 65 -3.09 1.19 26.90
CA PRO A 65 -3.30 0.63 28.24
C PRO A 65 -3.47 1.72 29.31
N GLU A 66 -3.09 2.96 29.03
CA GLU A 66 -3.21 4.09 29.95
C GLU A 66 -4.65 4.33 30.43
N LEU A 67 -5.67 4.02 29.60
CA LEU A 67 -7.07 4.15 29.98
C LEU A 67 -7.58 3.03 30.91
N GLU A 68 -7.02 1.83 30.84
CA GLU A 68 -7.47 0.67 31.65
C GLU A 68 -7.18 0.91 33.14
N ASN A 69 -6.08 1.60 33.45
CA ASN A 69 -5.68 1.86 34.84
C ASN A 69 -6.55 2.92 35.54
N SER A 70 -7.25 3.80 34.81
CA SER A 70 -8.09 4.84 35.42
C SER A 70 -9.48 4.35 35.83
N LEU A 71 -9.90 3.14 35.42
CA LEU A 71 -11.19 2.55 35.78
C LEU A 71 -11.11 1.56 36.94
N ALA A 72 -9.93 1.31 37.48
CA ALA A 72 -9.69 0.31 38.52
C ALA A 72 -9.67 0.87 39.96
N GLU A 73 -10.02 2.14 40.18
CA GLU A 73 -10.22 2.73 41.52
C GLU A 73 -11.71 3.01 41.78
#